data_AF-A0A2S2QLX1-F1
#
_entry.id   AF-A0A2S2QLX1-F1
#
_cell.length_a   1.000
_cell.length_b   1.000
_cell.length_c   1.000
_cell.angle_alpha   90.00
_cell.angle_beta   90.00
_cell.angle_gamma   90.00
#
_symmetry.space_group_name_H-M   'P 1'
#
loop_
_entity.id
_entity.type
_entity.pdbx_description
1 polymer ?
#
loop_
_entity_poly.entity_id
_entity_poly.type
_entity_poly.pdbx_seq_one_letter_code
_entity_poly.pdbx_strand_id
1 'polypeptide(L)'
;MPDDTKQERSDKERRADDNRTSAEMEADDPVHKALGDFGWWQFWITLALSMLKFPIAWHQLAIIFLAARTPFQCDIDDATALPNVTDTRCTSRDPITMDVVPCRRFAYDRSVFQETIITEWDLVCGRFQLSNIAQSVFMLGVLIGNVLFGMFSDKYGRKIPMMFAIVLLLVAGVGTSLAPWYELFLPLRFATALAIGGLMISSFVLTMEVVGGKWRTVVSTLHHVPFNLGHMSMALISYFIRNWRQFQLAITLPSLFFFTYWCHFRTNNKLLRIVSWKTEF
;
A
#
# COMPACT_ATOMS: atom_id res chain seq x y z
N MET A 1 -0.45 63.85 -21.05
CA MET A 1 0.56 62.99 -21.71
C MET A 1 1.30 62.28 -20.58
N PRO A 2 1.07 60.97 -20.36
CA PRO A 2 1.85 60.22 -19.37
C PRO A 2 3.33 60.23 -19.78
N ASP A 3 4.22 60.31 -18.80
CA ASP A 3 5.67 60.35 -18.96
C ASP A 3 6.16 58.97 -19.44
N ASP A 4 6.19 58.74 -20.76
CA ASP A 4 6.56 57.47 -21.41
C ASP A 4 7.91 56.92 -20.89
N THR A 5 8.81 57.82 -20.49
CA THR A 5 10.12 57.51 -19.89
C THR A 5 10.03 56.79 -18.54
N LYS A 6 8.97 57.04 -17.75
CA LYS A 6 8.73 56.34 -16.48
C LYS A 6 8.13 54.95 -16.69
N GLN A 7 7.28 54.82 -17.71
CA GLN A 7 6.66 53.54 -18.07
C GLN A 7 7.73 52.57 -18.58
N GLU A 8 8.60 53.02 -19.48
CA GLU A 8 9.73 52.21 -19.99
C GLU A 8 10.71 51.80 -18.88
N ARG A 9 10.99 52.69 -17.91
CA ARG A 9 11.87 52.36 -16.79
C ARG A 9 11.23 51.31 -15.85
N SER A 10 9.94 51.43 -15.57
CA SER A 10 9.19 50.44 -14.76
C SER A 10 9.10 49.08 -15.45
N ASP A 11 8.92 49.05 -16.77
CA ASP A 11 8.87 47.81 -17.55
C ASP A 11 10.26 47.15 -17.68
N LYS A 12 11.32 47.95 -17.70
CA LYS A 12 12.71 47.47 -17.69
C LYS A 12 13.13 46.91 -16.32
N GLU A 13 12.66 47.52 -15.23
CA GLU A 13 12.82 46.99 -13.86
C GLU A 13 12.00 45.70 -13.68
N ARG A 14 10.74 45.66 -14.13
CA ARG A 14 9.92 44.43 -14.11
C ARG A 14 10.53 43.30 -14.93
N ARG A 15 11.08 43.59 -16.11
CA ARG A 15 11.80 42.59 -16.93
C ARG A 15 13.14 42.18 -16.32
N ALA A 16 13.82 43.05 -15.58
CA ALA A 16 15.03 42.69 -14.85
C ALA A 16 14.74 41.81 -13.63
N ASP A 17 13.58 41.99 -12.99
CA ASP A 17 13.09 41.14 -11.90
C ASP A 17 12.53 39.80 -12.42
N ASP A 18 11.88 39.78 -13.60
CA ASP A 18 11.46 38.54 -14.29
C ASP A 18 12.66 37.75 -14.89
N ASN A 19 13.70 38.47 -15.35
CA ASN A 19 14.96 37.87 -15.81
C ASN A 19 15.92 37.52 -14.67
N ARG A 20 15.60 37.90 -13.42
CA ARG A 20 16.17 37.24 -12.24
C ARG A 20 15.59 35.84 -12.23
N THR A 21 16.18 35.01 -13.09
CA THR A 21 15.65 33.72 -13.53
C THR A 21 15.12 32.95 -12.35
N SER A 22 13.99 32.27 -12.52
CA SER A 22 13.40 31.34 -11.55
C SER A 22 14.44 30.39 -10.92
N ALA A 23 15.53 30.12 -11.65
CA ALA A 23 16.71 29.38 -11.22
C ALA A 23 17.57 30.07 -10.12
N GLU A 24 17.63 31.41 -10.06
CA GLU A 24 18.30 32.19 -9.01
C GLU A 24 17.43 32.32 -7.76
N MET A 25 16.10 32.45 -7.90
CA MET A 25 15.18 32.37 -6.75
C MET A 25 15.15 30.97 -6.13
N GLU A 26 15.27 29.91 -6.95
CA GLU A 26 15.39 28.53 -6.47
C GLU A 26 16.78 28.21 -5.89
N ALA A 27 17.83 28.92 -6.33
CA ALA A 27 19.19 28.78 -5.80
C ALA A 27 19.44 29.60 -4.52
N ASP A 28 18.73 30.71 -4.32
CA ASP A 28 18.79 31.52 -3.09
C ASP A 28 17.72 31.14 -2.08
N ASP A 29 17.02 30.01 -2.30
CA ASP A 29 16.14 29.44 -1.28
C ASP A 29 17.01 29.00 -0.08
N PRO A 30 16.85 29.59 1.12
CA PRO A 30 17.66 29.25 2.30
C PRO A 30 17.60 27.75 2.64
N VAL A 31 16.54 27.07 2.19
CA VAL A 31 16.37 25.62 2.28
C VAL A 31 17.43 24.87 1.45
N HIS A 32 17.76 25.35 0.24
CA HIS A 32 18.75 24.72 -0.64
C HIS A 32 20.18 24.85 -0.08
N LYS A 33 20.56 26.05 0.41
CA LYS A 33 21.84 26.27 1.11
C LYS A 33 21.99 25.41 2.37
N ALA A 34 20.89 25.13 3.07
CA ALA A 34 20.88 24.34 4.31
C ALA A 34 20.90 22.81 4.09
N LEU A 35 20.61 22.34 2.88
CA LEU A 35 20.53 20.91 2.52
C LEU A 35 21.78 20.40 1.79
N GLY A 36 22.52 21.28 1.10
CA GLY A 36 23.68 20.91 0.31
C GLY A 36 23.32 20.12 -0.96
N ASP A 37 24.33 19.84 -1.78
CA ASP A 37 24.16 19.06 -3.01
C ASP A 37 23.78 17.59 -2.72
N PHE A 38 23.04 16.97 -3.65
CA PHE A 38 22.55 15.61 -3.51
C PHE A 38 23.70 14.60 -3.35
N GLY A 39 23.91 14.14 -2.11
CA GLY A 39 25.03 13.28 -1.75
C GLY A 39 24.73 11.79 -1.86
N TRP A 40 25.78 10.97 -1.92
CA TRP A 40 25.68 9.50 -1.95
C TRP A 40 24.86 8.93 -0.77
N TRP A 41 24.96 9.56 0.41
CA TRP A 41 24.21 9.15 1.59
C TRP A 41 22.70 9.42 1.45
N GLN A 42 22.31 10.55 0.86
CA GLN A 42 20.90 10.86 0.58
C GLN A 42 20.34 9.87 -0.45
N PHE A 43 21.11 9.53 -1.49
CA PHE A 43 20.74 8.51 -2.47
C PHE A 43 20.40 7.16 -1.83
N TRP A 44 21.28 6.62 -0.97
CA TRP A 44 21.03 5.32 -0.34
C TRP A 44 19.83 5.32 0.60
N ILE A 45 19.57 6.43 1.31
CA ILE A 45 18.39 6.55 2.18
C ILE A 45 17.12 6.65 1.35
N THR A 46 17.10 7.50 0.32
CA THR A 46 15.98 7.60 -0.62
C THR A 46 15.69 6.25 -1.27
N LEU A 47 16.73 5.52 -1.68
CA LEU A 47 16.58 4.18 -2.23
C LEU A 47 15.98 3.21 -1.20
N ALA A 48 16.50 3.17 0.02
CA ALA A 48 15.97 2.33 1.09
C ALA A 48 14.50 2.64 1.40
N LEU A 49 14.12 3.92 1.50
CA LEU A 49 12.74 4.36 1.71
C LEU A 49 11.83 3.98 0.53
N SER A 50 12.34 4.05 -0.69
CA SER A 50 11.60 3.63 -1.88
C SER A 50 11.38 2.12 -1.91
N MET A 51 12.29 1.30 -1.36
CA MET A 51 12.10 -0.15 -1.29
C MET A 51 10.99 -0.57 -0.34
N LEU A 52 10.63 0.24 0.67
CA LEU A 52 9.43 -0.01 1.49
C LEU A 52 8.13 0.01 0.68
N LYS A 53 8.13 0.56 -0.54
CA LYS A 53 6.96 0.53 -1.43
C LYS A 53 6.62 -0.86 -1.96
N PHE A 54 7.55 -1.81 -1.96
CA PHE A 54 7.27 -3.19 -2.37
C PHE A 54 6.25 -3.87 -1.44
N PRO A 55 6.48 -3.98 -0.11
CA PRO A 55 5.48 -4.50 0.81
C PRO A 55 4.13 -3.76 0.73
N ILE A 56 4.15 -2.44 0.62
CA ILE A 56 2.94 -1.60 0.48
C ILE A 56 2.14 -2.04 -0.76
N ALA A 57 2.79 -2.13 -1.92
CA ALA A 57 2.19 -2.55 -3.18
C ALA A 57 1.62 -3.98 -3.10
N TRP A 58 2.37 -4.89 -2.48
CA TRP A 58 1.95 -6.28 -2.33
C TRP A 58 0.69 -6.41 -1.47
N HIS A 59 0.67 -5.78 -0.29
CA HIS A 59 -0.52 -5.82 0.56
C HIS A 59 -1.72 -5.12 -0.08
N GLN A 60 -1.50 -4.04 -0.85
CA GLN A 60 -2.57 -3.30 -1.52
C GLN A 60 -3.25 -4.10 -2.65
N LEU A 61 -2.49 -4.88 -3.44
CA LEU A 61 -3.05 -5.75 -4.48
C LEU A 61 -3.35 -7.18 -4.02
N ALA A 62 -3.03 -7.52 -2.77
CA ALA A 62 -3.20 -8.88 -2.26
C ALA A 62 -4.62 -9.42 -2.48
N ILE A 63 -5.66 -8.58 -2.45
CA ILE A 63 -7.05 -9.01 -2.69
C ILE A 63 -7.24 -9.76 -4.00
N ILE A 64 -6.52 -9.39 -5.06
CA ILE A 64 -6.71 -9.96 -6.40
C ILE A 64 -6.41 -11.46 -6.38
N PHE A 65 -5.42 -11.86 -5.58
CA PHE A 65 -5.00 -13.24 -5.43
C PHE A 65 -5.69 -13.92 -4.25
N LEU A 66 -5.90 -13.21 -3.13
CA LEU A 66 -6.64 -13.74 -1.98
C LEU A 66 -8.08 -14.10 -2.35
N ALA A 67 -8.73 -13.28 -3.16
CA ALA A 67 -10.11 -13.43 -3.62
C ALA A 67 -10.18 -13.77 -5.12
N ALA A 68 -9.19 -14.51 -5.63
CA ALA A 68 -9.20 -14.96 -7.01
C ALA A 68 -10.45 -15.81 -7.28
N ARG A 69 -11.19 -15.48 -8.35
CA ARG A 69 -12.44 -16.17 -8.68
C ARG A 69 -12.15 -17.62 -9.07
N THR A 70 -12.52 -18.56 -8.20
CA THR A 70 -12.42 -19.99 -8.47
C THR A 70 -13.73 -20.50 -9.09
N PRO A 71 -13.68 -21.33 -10.15
CA PRO A 71 -14.86 -22.02 -10.62
C PRO A 71 -15.30 -23.03 -9.56
N PHE A 72 -16.61 -23.11 -9.34
CA PHE A 72 -17.21 -23.94 -8.31
C PHE A 72 -18.45 -24.63 -8.85
N GLN A 73 -18.75 -25.78 -8.26
CA GLN A 73 -19.92 -26.60 -8.49
C GLN A 73 -20.55 -26.95 -7.14
N CYS A 74 -21.82 -27.32 -7.12
CA CYS A 74 -22.43 -27.77 -5.89
C CYS A 74 -21.94 -29.19 -5.57
N ASP A 75 -21.45 -29.37 -4.35
CA ASP A 75 -21.02 -30.67 -3.87
C ASP A 75 -22.27 -31.46 -3.49
N ILE A 76 -22.69 -32.34 -4.40
CA ILE A 76 -23.87 -33.17 -4.24
C ILE A 76 -23.38 -34.47 -3.61
N ASP A 77 -23.43 -34.53 -2.28
CA ASP A 77 -23.42 -35.81 -1.59
C ASP A 77 -24.68 -36.57 -2.01
N ASP A 78 -24.45 -37.66 -2.73
CA ASP A 78 -25.39 -38.73 -3.07
C ASP A 78 -26.12 -38.66 -4.43
N ALA A 79 -26.22 -39.83 -5.06
CA ALA A 79 -26.45 -40.10 -6.47
C ALA A 79 -27.89 -39.82 -6.97
N THR A 80 -28.55 -38.75 -6.52
CA THR A 80 -29.97 -38.50 -6.81
C THR A 80 -30.29 -37.12 -7.39
N ALA A 81 -29.35 -36.17 -7.45
CA ALA A 81 -29.60 -34.90 -8.14
C ALA A 81 -29.40 -35.05 -9.67
N LEU A 82 -30.45 -34.77 -10.44
CA LEU A 82 -30.40 -34.78 -11.91
C LEU A 82 -29.44 -33.68 -12.41
N PRO A 83 -28.43 -34.00 -13.25
CA PRO A 83 -27.39 -33.05 -13.69
C PRO A 83 -27.86 -32.05 -14.75
N ASN A 84 -29.18 -31.83 -14.88
CA ASN A 84 -29.74 -31.02 -15.95
C ASN A 84 -30.59 -29.88 -15.40
N VAL A 85 -29.92 -28.91 -14.77
CA VAL A 85 -30.44 -27.55 -14.66
C VAL A 85 -29.41 -26.61 -15.26
N THR A 86 -29.77 -26.13 -16.46
CA THR A 86 -29.17 -24.99 -17.14
C THR A 86 -28.98 -23.82 -16.17
N ASP A 87 -27.71 -23.48 -15.92
CA ASP A 87 -27.21 -22.19 -15.48
C ASP A 87 -27.72 -21.61 -14.15
N THR A 88 -27.58 -22.34 -13.05
CA THR A 88 -27.57 -21.71 -11.71
C THR A 88 -26.49 -22.33 -10.82
N ARG A 89 -25.26 -21.81 -10.89
CA ARG A 89 -24.10 -22.25 -10.07
C ARG A 89 -24.35 -22.24 -8.55
N CYS A 90 -25.46 -21.67 -8.10
CA CYS A 90 -25.78 -21.37 -6.71
C CYS A 90 -26.98 -22.13 -6.15
N THR A 91 -27.69 -22.88 -7.00
CA THR A 91 -28.88 -23.64 -6.58
C THR A 91 -28.81 -25.05 -7.13
N SER A 92 -29.28 -26.00 -6.32
CA SER A 92 -29.47 -27.40 -6.70
C SER A 92 -30.95 -27.73 -6.69
N ARG A 93 -31.33 -28.82 -7.36
CA ARG A 93 -32.70 -29.33 -7.31
C ARG A 93 -32.78 -30.44 -6.26
N ASP A 94 -33.76 -30.34 -5.36
CA ASP A 94 -34.03 -31.39 -4.39
C ASP A 94 -34.52 -32.65 -5.13
N PRO A 95 -33.91 -33.84 -4.90
CA PRO A 95 -34.30 -35.07 -5.56
C PRO A 95 -35.70 -35.57 -5.19
N ILE A 96 -36.25 -35.15 -4.05
CA ILE A 96 -37.54 -35.63 -3.51
C ILE A 96 -38.66 -34.66 -3.89
N THR A 97 -38.49 -33.36 -3.62
CA THR A 97 -39.55 -32.38 -3.86
C THR A 97 -39.48 -31.74 -5.24
N MET A 98 -38.39 -31.97 -5.99
CA MET A 98 -38.08 -31.30 -7.26
C MET A 98 -37.99 -29.77 -7.18
N ASP A 99 -37.96 -29.20 -5.97
CA ASP A 99 -37.84 -27.77 -5.73
C ASP A 99 -36.40 -27.28 -5.91
N VAL A 100 -36.26 -25.98 -6.20
CA VAL A 100 -34.96 -25.32 -6.32
C VAL A 100 -34.51 -24.84 -4.94
N VAL A 101 -33.42 -25.40 -4.43
CA VAL A 101 -32.85 -25.11 -3.11
C VAL A 101 -31.45 -24.51 -3.22
N PRO A 102 -31.03 -23.61 -2.30
CA PRO A 102 -29.66 -23.08 -2.30
C PRO A 102 -28.65 -24.18 -1.97
N CYS A 103 -27.49 -24.16 -2.64
CA CYS A 103 -26.45 -25.15 -2.39
C CYS A 103 -25.87 -25.02 -0.97
N ARG A 104 -25.75 -26.15 -0.27
CA ARG A 104 -25.21 -26.21 1.10
C ARG A 104 -23.70 -26.39 1.15
N ARG A 105 -23.13 -27.05 0.14
CA ARG A 105 -21.70 -27.35 0.00
C ARG A 105 -21.24 -27.06 -1.42
N PHE A 106 -20.00 -26.62 -1.56
CA PHE A 106 -19.40 -26.24 -2.83
C PHE A 106 -18.11 -27.01 -3.07
N ALA A 107 -18.00 -27.64 -4.23
CA ALA A 107 -16.78 -28.24 -4.73
C ALA A 107 -16.08 -27.20 -5.62
N TYR A 108 -14.87 -26.80 -5.22
CA TYR A 108 -14.07 -25.81 -5.94
C TYR A 108 -12.99 -26.49 -6.78
N ASP A 109 -12.73 -25.97 -7.98
CA ASP A 109 -11.58 -26.37 -8.77
C ASP A 109 -10.29 -25.79 -8.16
N ARG A 110 -9.41 -26.68 -7.71
CA ARG A 110 -8.13 -26.36 -7.06
C ARG A 110 -6.91 -26.50 -7.97
N SER A 111 -7.13 -26.64 -9.28
CA SER A 111 -6.05 -26.79 -10.27
C SER A 111 -5.12 -25.58 -10.35
N VAL A 112 -5.68 -24.36 -10.28
CA VAL A 112 -4.93 -23.09 -10.37
C VAL A 112 -4.51 -22.58 -8.99
N PHE A 113 -5.45 -22.44 -8.06
CA PHE A 113 -5.21 -22.01 -6.69
C PHE A 113 -5.58 -23.14 -5.73
N GLN A 114 -4.69 -23.45 -4.79
CA GLN A 114 -4.94 -24.50 -3.80
C GLN A 114 -5.99 -24.05 -2.80
N GLU A 115 -5.80 -22.86 -2.23
CA GLU A 115 -6.73 -22.25 -1.27
C GLU A 115 -6.77 -20.73 -1.48
N THR A 116 -7.98 -20.17 -1.45
CA THR A 116 -8.28 -18.75 -1.48
C THR A 116 -9.23 -18.40 -0.33
N ILE A 117 -9.42 -17.11 -0.04
CA ILE A 117 -10.41 -16.71 0.97
C ILE A 117 -11.83 -17.12 0.55
N ILE A 118 -12.09 -17.18 -0.77
CA ILE A 118 -13.38 -17.58 -1.32
C ILE A 118 -13.65 -19.06 -1.02
N THR A 119 -12.67 -19.92 -1.25
CA THR A 119 -12.79 -21.37 -1.01
C THR A 119 -12.77 -21.74 0.48
N GLU A 120 -12.18 -20.90 1.33
CA GLU A 120 -12.08 -21.14 2.78
C GLU A 120 -13.40 -20.84 3.51
N TRP A 121 -14.07 -19.73 3.15
CA TRP A 121 -15.26 -19.25 3.87
C TRP A 121 -16.52 -19.20 2.99
N ASP A 122 -16.50 -19.88 1.85
CA ASP A 122 -17.61 -19.98 0.88
C ASP A 122 -18.21 -18.61 0.51
N LEU A 123 -17.36 -17.67 0.06
CA LEU A 123 -17.78 -16.33 -0.39
C LEU A 123 -18.37 -16.35 -1.82
N VAL A 124 -19.26 -17.29 -2.09
CA VAL A 124 -19.95 -17.43 -3.38
C VAL A 124 -21.44 -17.10 -3.26
N CYS A 125 -22.11 -16.93 -4.40
CA CYS A 125 -23.57 -16.76 -4.45
C CYS A 125 -24.03 -15.56 -3.61
N GLY A 126 -24.93 -15.71 -2.64
CA GLY A 126 -25.40 -14.60 -1.79
C GLY A 126 -24.29 -13.91 -0.98
N ARG A 127 -23.13 -14.55 -0.81
CA ARG A 127 -21.98 -14.07 -0.02
C ARG A 127 -20.87 -13.46 -0.86
N PHE A 128 -21.04 -13.34 -2.18
CA PHE A 128 -20.00 -12.78 -3.06
C PHE A 128 -19.63 -11.33 -2.71
N GLN A 129 -20.57 -10.56 -2.15
CA GLN A 129 -20.33 -9.16 -1.80
C GLN A 129 -19.33 -8.98 -0.66
N LEU A 130 -19.09 -10.02 0.15
CA LEU A 130 -18.13 -9.95 1.25
C LEU A 130 -16.70 -9.73 0.74
N SER A 131 -16.31 -10.29 -0.41
CA SER A 131 -14.99 -10.02 -0.99
C SER A 131 -14.81 -8.55 -1.41
N ASN A 132 -15.87 -7.95 -1.98
CA ASN A 132 -15.90 -6.53 -2.31
C ASN A 132 -15.86 -5.66 -1.05
N ILE A 133 -16.60 -6.02 0.00
CA ILE A 133 -16.58 -5.34 1.30
C ILE A 133 -15.18 -5.38 1.90
N ALA A 134 -14.48 -6.52 1.84
CA ALA A 134 -13.11 -6.63 2.33
C ALA A 134 -12.15 -5.63 1.63
N GLN A 135 -12.32 -5.41 0.33
CA GLN A 135 -11.53 -4.43 -0.41
C GLN A 135 -11.92 -2.98 -0.08
N SER A 136 -13.22 -2.71 0.06
CA SER A 136 -13.71 -1.38 0.45
C SER A 136 -13.23 -1.00 1.85
N VAL A 137 -13.29 -1.94 2.81
CA VAL A 137 -12.77 -1.75 4.18
C VAL A 137 -11.25 -1.53 4.14
N PHE A 138 -10.53 -2.24 3.28
CA PHE A 138 -9.10 -2.00 3.09
C PHE A 138 -8.84 -0.57 2.59
N MET A 139 -9.54 -0.10 1.56
CA MET A 139 -9.36 1.27 1.05
C MET A 139 -9.77 2.34 2.06
N LEU A 140 -10.83 2.11 2.82
CA LEU A 140 -11.22 2.96 3.94
C LEU A 140 -10.14 3.03 5.02
N GLY A 141 -9.53 1.88 5.34
CA GLY A 141 -8.39 1.81 6.26
C GLY A 141 -7.18 2.59 5.75
N VAL A 142 -6.86 2.52 4.46
CA VAL A 142 -5.78 3.33 3.86
C VAL A 142 -6.08 4.83 3.99
N LEU A 143 -7.32 5.25 3.70
CA LEU A 143 -7.74 6.65 3.82
C LEU A 143 -7.59 7.16 5.25
N ILE A 144 -8.17 6.44 6.22
CA ILE A 144 -8.09 6.80 7.65
C ILE A 144 -6.63 6.77 8.11
N GLY A 145 -5.86 5.78 7.67
CA GLY A 145 -4.44 5.64 7.97
C GLY A 145 -3.63 6.85 7.52
N ASN A 146 -3.83 7.31 6.29
CA ASN A 146 -3.17 8.51 5.77
C ASN A 146 -3.43 9.74 6.64
N VAL A 147 -4.69 9.97 7.04
CA VAL A 147 -5.06 11.12 7.87
C VAL A 147 -4.48 11.00 9.27
N LEU A 148 -4.69 9.87 9.95
CA LEU A 148 -4.23 9.68 11.33
C LEU A 148 -2.71 9.73 11.44
N PHE A 149 -2.00 9.02 10.57
CA PHE A 149 -0.54 9.02 10.58
C PHE A 149 0.06 10.32 10.07
N GLY A 150 -0.63 11.05 9.17
CA GLY A 150 -0.26 12.41 8.80
C GLY A 150 -0.23 13.32 10.03
N MET A 151 -1.36 13.40 10.75
CA MET A 151 -1.47 14.18 11.99
C MET A 151 -0.49 13.71 13.08
N PHE A 152 -0.36 12.39 13.25
CA PHE A 152 0.55 11.80 14.24
C PHE A 152 2.02 12.13 13.90
N SER A 153 2.35 12.17 12.61
CA SER A 153 3.67 12.49 12.12
C SER A 153 4.04 13.97 12.26
N ASP A 154 3.06 14.87 12.22
CA ASP A 154 3.29 16.30 12.46
C ASP A 154 3.59 16.55 13.95
N LYS A 155 3.01 15.76 14.86
CA LYS A 155 3.16 15.94 16.31
C LYS A 155 4.38 15.24 16.92
N TYR A 156 4.69 14.03 16.48
CA TYR A 156 5.73 13.19 17.10
C TYR A 156 6.99 13.05 16.21
N GLY A 157 7.08 13.86 15.15
CA GLY A 157 8.09 13.74 14.11
C GLY A 157 7.82 12.55 13.18
N ARG A 158 8.56 12.45 12.08
CA ARG A 158 8.22 11.53 10.96
C ARG A 158 8.73 10.10 11.10
N LYS A 159 9.66 9.85 12.02
CA LYS A 159 10.29 8.53 12.21
C LYS A 159 9.49 7.60 13.11
N ILE A 160 8.96 8.12 14.21
CA ILE A 160 8.11 7.40 15.17
C ILE A 160 6.84 6.80 14.51
N PRO A 161 6.00 7.58 13.78
CA PRO A 161 4.85 7.07 13.05
C PRO A 161 5.24 5.96 12.08
N MET A 162 6.35 6.10 11.35
CA MET A 162 6.80 5.10 10.40
C MET A 162 7.12 3.77 11.10
N MET A 163 7.84 3.81 12.22
CA MET A 163 8.15 2.60 13.00
C MET A 163 6.91 1.95 13.58
N PHE A 164 5.98 2.75 14.11
CA PHE A 164 4.71 2.24 14.60
C PHE A 164 3.89 1.59 13.48
N ALA A 165 3.86 2.20 12.30
CA ALA A 165 3.18 1.64 11.14
C ALA A 165 3.81 0.31 10.67
N ILE A 166 5.15 0.18 10.67
CA ILE A 166 5.80 -1.10 10.32
C ILE A 166 5.43 -2.19 11.32
N VAL A 167 5.46 -1.90 12.63
CA VAL A 167 5.07 -2.87 13.67
C VAL A 167 3.60 -3.26 13.54
N LEU A 168 2.72 -2.28 13.32
CA LEU A 168 1.29 -2.53 13.11
C LEU A 168 1.07 -3.39 11.86
N LEU A 169 1.78 -3.12 10.76
CA LEU A 169 1.72 -3.93 9.54
C LEU A 169 2.17 -5.37 9.77
N LEU A 170 3.26 -5.57 10.53
CA LEU A 170 3.79 -6.91 10.84
C LEU A 170 2.81 -7.72 11.69
N VAL A 171 2.33 -7.14 12.79
CA VAL A 171 1.41 -7.82 13.71
C VAL A 171 0.08 -8.11 13.02
N ALA A 172 -0.49 -7.10 12.36
CA ALA A 172 -1.77 -7.27 11.66
C ALA A 172 -1.62 -8.20 10.44
N GLY A 173 -0.52 -8.11 9.68
CA GLY A 173 -0.27 -8.91 8.48
C GLY A 173 -0.10 -10.39 8.78
N VAL A 174 0.70 -10.73 9.81
CA VAL A 174 0.82 -12.10 10.32
C VAL A 174 -0.52 -12.55 10.91
N GLY A 175 -1.20 -11.70 11.67
CA GLY A 175 -2.54 -11.98 12.20
C GLY A 175 -3.53 -12.35 11.08
N THR A 176 -3.54 -11.61 9.97
CA THR A 176 -4.42 -11.88 8.82
C THR A 176 -4.19 -13.27 8.24
N SER A 177 -2.94 -13.76 8.21
CA SER A 177 -2.63 -15.11 7.71
C SER A 177 -3.14 -16.24 8.62
N LEU A 178 -3.23 -15.97 9.92
CA LEU A 178 -3.67 -16.92 10.95
C LEU A 178 -5.17 -16.82 11.24
N ALA A 179 -5.89 -15.88 10.62
CA ALA A 179 -7.32 -15.71 10.82
C ALA A 179 -8.08 -17.00 10.45
N PRO A 180 -8.84 -17.61 11.38
CA PRO A 180 -9.63 -18.81 11.08
C PRO A 180 -11.02 -18.45 10.53
N TRP A 181 -11.54 -17.27 10.87
CA TRP A 181 -12.87 -16.82 10.52
C TRP A 181 -12.87 -15.43 9.86
N TYR A 182 -13.85 -15.18 9.00
CA TYR A 182 -13.98 -13.94 8.23
C TYR A 182 -14.14 -12.68 9.10
N GLU A 183 -14.86 -12.79 10.23
CA GLU A 183 -15.06 -11.66 11.15
C GLU A 183 -13.77 -11.18 11.85
N LEU A 184 -12.73 -12.01 11.96
CA LEU A 184 -11.41 -11.59 12.46
C LEU A 184 -10.52 -11.12 11.30
N PHE A 185 -10.69 -11.71 10.13
CA PHE A 185 -9.98 -11.30 8.93
C PHE A 185 -10.23 -9.82 8.58
N LEU A 186 -11.49 -9.38 8.63
CA LEU A 186 -11.88 -8.01 8.26
C LEU A 186 -11.22 -6.91 9.12
N PRO A 187 -11.27 -6.93 10.47
CA PRO A 187 -10.62 -5.92 11.32
C PRO A 187 -9.09 -6.00 11.23
N LEU A 188 -8.50 -7.19 11.10
CA LEU A 188 -7.06 -7.32 10.89
C LEU A 188 -6.64 -6.72 9.55
N ARG A 189 -7.43 -6.94 8.50
CA ARG A 189 -7.20 -6.34 7.19
C ARG A 189 -7.34 -4.82 7.22
N PHE A 190 -8.31 -4.30 7.98
CA PHE A 190 -8.40 -2.86 8.25
C PHE A 190 -7.16 -2.33 8.99
N ALA A 191 -6.66 -3.03 10.00
CA ALA A 191 -5.43 -2.66 10.70
C ALA A 191 -4.19 -2.69 9.78
N THR A 192 -4.07 -3.69 8.89
CA THR A 192 -3.01 -3.68 7.87
C THR A 192 -3.12 -2.48 6.94
N ALA A 193 -4.34 -2.12 6.53
CA ALA A 193 -4.58 -0.98 5.66
C ALA A 193 -4.24 0.36 6.31
N LEU A 194 -4.59 0.54 7.59
CA LEU A 194 -4.20 1.69 8.39
C LEU A 194 -2.68 1.87 8.41
N ALA A 195 -1.96 0.77 8.66
CA ALA A 195 -0.50 0.75 8.67
C ALA A 195 0.10 1.10 7.29
N ILE A 196 -0.48 0.57 6.21
CA ILE A 196 -0.04 0.83 4.83
C ILE A 196 -0.22 2.31 4.48
N GLY A 197 -1.37 2.92 4.84
CA GLY A 197 -1.58 4.35 4.66
C GLY A 197 -0.52 5.18 5.40
N GLY A 198 -0.28 4.87 6.68
CA GLY A 198 0.77 5.52 7.45
C GLY A 198 2.17 5.37 6.85
N LEU A 199 2.52 4.17 6.38
CA LEU A 199 3.79 3.92 5.71
C LEU A 199 3.91 4.71 4.40
N MET A 200 2.84 4.79 3.61
CA MET A 200 2.84 5.56 2.35
C MET A 200 3.13 7.04 2.59
N ILE A 201 2.41 7.66 3.54
CA ILE A 201 2.56 9.09 3.79
C ILE A 201 3.90 9.41 4.48
N SER A 202 4.28 8.65 5.51
CA SER A 202 5.53 8.90 6.23
C SER A 202 6.76 8.65 5.36
N SER A 203 6.78 7.60 4.52
CA SER A 203 7.91 7.34 3.61
C SER A 203 8.07 8.41 2.54
N PHE A 204 6.96 8.89 1.98
CA PHE A 204 6.97 9.94 0.97
C PHE A 204 7.46 11.27 1.54
N VAL A 205 6.90 11.69 2.68
CA VAL A 205 7.28 12.97 3.30
C VAL A 205 8.73 12.93 3.77
N LEU A 206 9.17 11.84 4.40
CA LEU A 206 10.57 11.68 4.81
C LEU A 206 11.54 11.73 3.62
N THR A 207 11.13 11.17 2.46
CA THR A 207 11.93 11.28 1.23
C THR A 207 12.03 12.73 0.75
N MET A 208 10.94 13.51 0.84
CA MET A 208 10.91 14.93 0.49
C MET A 208 11.68 15.82 1.47
N GLU A 209 11.75 15.44 2.75
CA GLU A 209 12.54 16.16 3.75
C GLU A 209 14.04 15.91 3.57
N VAL A 210 14.42 14.69 3.15
CA VAL A 210 15.83 14.34 2.86
C VAL A 210 16.30 14.96 1.56
N VAL A 211 15.42 15.08 0.55
CA VAL A 211 15.74 15.61 -0.77
C VAL A 211 15.11 16.99 -0.95
N GLY A 212 15.91 18.03 -0.72
CA GLY A 212 15.51 19.41 -1.00
C GLY A 212 16.01 19.96 -2.33
N GLY A 213 15.49 21.12 -2.71
CA GLY A 213 15.92 21.87 -3.89
C GLY A 213 15.55 21.21 -5.23
N LYS A 214 16.42 21.41 -6.23
CA LYS A 214 16.22 21.07 -7.65
C LYS A 214 15.90 19.60 -7.93
N TRP A 215 16.34 18.68 -7.07
CA TRP A 215 16.14 17.23 -7.24
C TRP A 215 14.79 16.72 -6.72
N ARG A 216 14.04 17.55 -6.00
CA ARG A 216 12.79 17.16 -5.32
C ARG A 216 11.76 16.57 -6.28
N THR A 217 11.54 17.20 -7.43
CA THR A 217 10.58 16.73 -8.43
C THR A 217 10.99 15.39 -9.03
N VAL A 218 12.26 15.26 -9.41
CA VAL A 218 12.78 14.02 -10.01
C VAL A 218 12.72 12.86 -9.02
N VAL A 219 13.14 13.08 -7.77
CA VAL A 219 13.09 12.03 -6.74
C VAL A 219 11.65 11.67 -6.38
N SER A 220 10.72 12.64 -6.37
CA SER A 220 9.28 12.35 -6.18
C SER A 220 8.78 11.34 -7.19
N THR A 221 9.06 11.57 -8.47
CA THR A 221 8.64 10.67 -9.55
C THR A 221 9.32 9.29 -9.43
N LEU A 222 10.63 9.27 -9.21
CA LEU A 222 11.38 8.02 -9.05
C LEU A 222 10.92 7.20 -7.84
N HIS A 223 10.46 7.85 -6.77
CA HIS A 223 9.95 7.20 -5.57
C HIS A 223 8.69 6.35 -5.84
N HIS A 224 7.93 6.62 -6.90
CA HIS A 224 6.77 5.82 -7.31
C HIS A 224 7.12 4.61 -8.19
N VAL A 225 8.33 4.53 -8.74
CA VAL A 225 8.73 3.42 -9.62
C VAL A 225 8.70 2.06 -8.89
N PRO A 226 9.26 1.91 -7.67
CA PRO A 226 9.23 0.64 -6.95
C PRO A 226 7.81 0.16 -6.61
N PHE A 227 6.85 1.07 -6.43
CA PHE A 227 5.46 0.70 -6.19
C PHE A 227 4.85 -0.01 -7.39
N ASN A 228 5.09 0.50 -8.60
CA ASN A 228 4.62 -0.13 -9.84
C ASN A 228 5.33 -1.47 -10.10
N LEU A 229 6.65 -1.55 -9.86
CA LEU A 229 7.39 -2.80 -9.93
C LEU A 229 6.88 -3.82 -8.90
N GLY A 230 6.50 -3.37 -7.71
CA GLY A 230 5.83 -4.17 -6.69
C GLY A 230 4.53 -4.79 -7.20
N HIS A 231 3.70 -4.02 -7.91
CA HIS A 231 2.49 -4.55 -8.54
C HIS A 231 2.78 -5.61 -9.61
N MET A 232 3.78 -5.38 -10.46
CA MET A 232 4.14 -6.35 -11.51
C MET A 232 4.70 -7.64 -10.91
N SER A 233 5.53 -7.55 -9.88
CA SER A 233 6.12 -8.72 -9.20
C SER A 233 5.12 -9.59 -8.46
N MET A 234 3.94 -9.07 -8.09
CA MET A 234 2.88 -9.87 -7.42
C MET A 234 2.42 -11.07 -8.23
N ALA A 235 2.26 -10.89 -9.55
CA ALA A 235 1.85 -11.98 -10.43
C ALA A 235 2.85 -13.14 -10.38
N LEU A 236 4.15 -12.82 -10.29
CA LEU A 236 5.22 -13.82 -10.16
C LEU A 236 5.16 -14.52 -8.80
N ILE A 237 4.98 -13.78 -7.71
CA ILE A 237 4.87 -14.36 -6.35
C ILE A 237 3.66 -15.30 -6.26
N SER A 238 2.52 -14.89 -6.83
CA SER A 238 1.31 -15.72 -6.84
C SER A 238 1.44 -16.98 -7.69
N TYR A 239 2.31 -17.00 -8.70
CA TYR A 239 2.54 -18.20 -9.51
C TYR A 239 3.22 -19.31 -8.68
N PHE A 240 4.16 -18.91 -7.82
CA PHE A 240 4.89 -19.82 -6.93
C PHE A 240 4.10 -20.21 -5.68
N ILE A 241 3.39 -19.26 -5.06
CA ILE A 241 2.66 -19.46 -3.81
C ILE A 241 1.16 -19.43 -4.08
N ARG A 242 0.54 -20.62 -4.07
CA ARG A 242 -0.87 -20.83 -4.44
C ARG A 242 -1.82 -20.94 -3.23
N ASN A 243 -1.28 -20.89 -2.02
CA ASN A 243 -2.05 -20.86 -0.76
C ASN A 243 -2.11 -19.45 -0.21
N TRP A 244 -3.32 -18.93 0.01
CA TRP A 244 -3.50 -17.54 0.47
C TRP A 244 -2.84 -17.25 1.84
N ARG A 245 -2.81 -18.22 2.77
CA ARG A 245 -2.17 -18.06 4.09
C ARG A 245 -0.67 -17.88 3.96
N GLN A 246 -0.02 -18.74 3.18
CA GLN A 246 1.42 -18.67 2.90
C GLN A 246 1.76 -17.42 2.09
N PHE A 247 0.90 -17.04 1.15
CA PHE A 247 1.04 -15.83 0.36
C PHE A 247 1.03 -14.58 1.26
N GLN A 248 0.08 -14.48 2.19
CA GLN A 248 -0.01 -13.39 3.15
C GLN A 248 1.24 -13.30 4.04
N LEU A 249 1.81 -14.43 4.48
CA LEU A 249 3.07 -14.45 5.21
C LEU A 249 4.24 -13.98 4.33
N ALA A 250 4.32 -14.48 3.09
CA ALA A 250 5.40 -14.16 2.16
C ALA A 250 5.47 -12.66 1.85
N ILE A 251 4.33 -11.99 1.68
CA ILE A 251 4.30 -10.53 1.45
C ILE A 251 4.64 -9.72 2.71
N THR A 252 4.41 -10.29 3.90
CA THR A 252 4.70 -9.64 5.20
C THR A 252 6.18 -9.77 5.57
N LEU A 253 6.87 -10.84 5.14
CA LEU A 253 8.26 -11.12 5.49
C LEU A 253 9.24 -9.98 5.15
N PRO A 254 9.16 -9.31 3.98
CA PRO A 254 10.09 -8.24 3.66
C PRO A 254 9.94 -7.02 4.57
N SER A 255 8.75 -6.75 5.11
CA SER A 255 8.55 -5.71 6.13
C SER A 255 9.36 -5.97 7.41
N LEU A 256 9.62 -7.24 7.76
CA LEU A 256 10.43 -7.61 8.93
C LEU A 256 11.91 -7.31 8.69
N PHE A 257 12.38 -7.57 7.47
CA PHE A 257 13.73 -7.21 7.06
C PHE A 257 13.94 -5.68 7.11
N PHE A 258 12.96 -4.90 6.61
CA PHE A 258 13.02 -3.44 6.73
C PHE A 258 12.99 -2.96 8.18
N PHE A 259 12.17 -3.58 9.03
CA PHE A 259 12.11 -3.24 10.45
C PHE A 259 13.46 -3.45 11.14
N THR A 260 14.09 -4.60 10.94
CA THR A 260 15.39 -4.93 11.54
C THR A 260 16.52 -4.05 11.00
N TYR A 261 16.56 -3.82 9.68
CA TYR A 261 17.50 -2.90 9.05
C TYR A 261 17.37 -1.47 9.61
N TRP A 262 16.14 -0.95 9.68
CA TRP A 262 15.90 0.41 10.18
C TRP A 262 16.20 0.54 11.68
N CYS A 263 15.89 -0.49 12.47
CA CYS A 263 16.19 -0.51 13.90
C CYS A 263 17.71 -0.53 14.15
N HIS A 264 18.45 -1.32 13.37
CA HIS A 264 19.92 -1.36 13.42
C HIS A 264 20.54 -0.02 13.00
N PHE A 265 20.07 0.54 11.88
CA PHE A 265 20.50 1.85 11.39
C PHE A 265 20.22 2.99 12.37
N ARG A 266 19.05 2.96 13.03
CA ARG A 266 18.67 3.90 14.10
C ARG A 266 19.61 3.84 15.29
N THR A 267 20.03 2.64 15.69
CA THR A 267 20.87 2.43 16.87
C THR A 267 22.31 2.87 16.64
N ASN A 268 22.85 2.62 15.43
CA ASN A 268 24.27 2.86 15.14
C ASN A 268 24.60 4.29 14.68
N ASN A 269 23.69 4.98 14.00
CA ASN A 269 24.01 6.29 13.42
C ASN A 269 23.65 7.45 14.35
N LYS A 270 24.61 7.89 15.18
CA LYS A 270 24.53 9.13 15.98
C LYS A 270 24.19 10.36 15.13
N LEU A 271 24.53 10.39 13.85
CA LEU A 271 24.19 11.46 12.89
C LEU A 271 22.68 11.62 12.65
N LEU A 272 21.87 10.57 12.81
CA LEU A 272 20.40 10.69 12.75
C LEU A 272 19.82 11.38 13.99
N ARG A 273 20.53 11.41 15.13
CA ARG A 273 20.15 12.26 16.28
C ARG A 273 20.35 13.73 15.97
N ILE A 274 21.31 14.07 15.10
CA ILE A 274 21.59 15.45 14.67
C ILE A 274 20.55 15.91 13.64
N VAL A 275 20.17 15.04 12.68
CA VAL A 275 19.02 15.32 11.78
C VAL A 275 17.70 15.37 12.56
N SER A 276 17.57 14.57 13.64
CA SER A 276 16.41 14.63 14.56
C SER A 276 16.28 15.97 15.29
N TRP A 277 17.36 16.73 15.45
CA TRP A 277 17.35 18.06 16.06
C TRP A 277 16.84 19.14 15.10
N LYS A 278 16.84 18.88 13.78
CA LYS A 278 16.38 19.83 12.75
C LYS A 278 14.89 19.67 12.41
N THR A 279 14.25 18.60 12.87
CA THR A 279 12.81 18.33 12.69
C THR A 279 11.94 18.72 13.90
N GLU A 280 12.52 19.36 14.92
CA GLU A 280 11.81 19.91 16.09
C GLU A 280 11.71 21.45 16.08
N PHE A 281 11.97 22.09 14.94
CA PHE A 281 11.70 23.52 14.69
C PHE A 281 10.92 23.69 13.38
#